data_AF-A0A6M1ZGM9-F1
#
_entry.id   AF-A0A6M1ZGM9-F1
#
_cell.length_a   1.000
_cell.length_b   1.000
_cell.length_c   1.000
_cell.angle_alpha   90.00
_cell.angle_beta   90.00
_cell.angle_gamma   90.00
#
_symmetry.space_group_name_H-M   'P 1'
#
loop_
_entity.id
_entity.type
_entity.pdbx_description
1 polymer ?
#
loop_
_entity_poly.entity_id
_entity_poly.type
_entity_poly.pdbx_seq_one_letter_code
_entity_poly.pdbx_strand_id
1 'polypeptide(L)' 'MEDMTNESLRGICANNFELAHFAIRLSRYHMKAGHEVTMQEVLDEVRKNPDPSYIEKLIEMESFDTEEEPVISG' A
#
# COMPACT_ATOMS: atom_id res chain seq x y z
N MET A 1 -4.59 -23.28 7.54
CA MET A 1 -4.91 -22.20 6.59
C MET A 1 -6.14 -21.53 7.16
N GLU A 2 -6.00 -20.33 7.73
CA GLU A 2 -7.17 -19.50 7.98
C GLU A 2 -7.61 -18.96 6.61
N ASP A 3 -8.82 -19.30 6.20
CA ASP A 3 -9.42 -18.70 5.02
C ASP A 3 -9.52 -17.19 5.25
N MET A 4 -9.00 -16.38 4.31
CA MET A 4 -9.22 -14.94 4.29
C MET A 4 -10.68 -14.63 4.00
N THR A 5 -11.54 -14.86 4.98
CA THR A 5 -12.93 -14.46 4.92
C THR A 5 -13.03 -13.01 5.36
N ASN A 6 -14.05 -12.30 4.88
CA ASN A 6 -14.36 -10.92 5.28
C ASN A 6 -14.40 -10.71 6.80
N GLU A 7 -14.58 -11.78 7.59
CA GLU A 7 -14.56 -11.75 9.05
C GLU A 7 -13.16 -11.56 9.65
N SER A 8 -12.11 -12.05 9.01
CA SER A 8 -10.72 -11.89 9.47
C SER A 8 -10.20 -10.45 9.36
N LEU A 9 -10.85 -9.62 8.54
CA LEU A 9 -10.51 -8.21 8.31
C LEU A 9 -11.51 -7.24 8.96
N ARG A 10 -12.61 -7.75 9.56
CA ARG A 10 -13.53 -6.98 10.40
C ARG A 10 -12.81 -6.56 11.69
N GLY A 11 -12.33 -5.33 11.71
CA GLY A 11 -11.59 -4.75 12.85
C GLY A 11 -10.38 -3.92 12.44
N ILE A 12 -9.88 -4.13 11.22
CA ILE A 12 -8.79 -3.32 10.64
C ILE A 12 -9.36 -2.09 9.93
N CYS A 13 -10.36 -2.31 9.07
CA CYS A 13 -11.07 -1.23 8.38
C CYS A 13 -12.51 -1.13 8.86
N ALA A 14 -13.07 0.09 8.86
CA ALA A 14 -14.43 0.35 9.30
C ALA A 14 -15.49 -0.42 8.49
N ASN A 15 -15.18 -0.71 7.22
CA ASN A 15 -16.02 -1.50 6.32
C ASN A 15 -15.19 -2.05 5.14
N ASN A 16 -15.83 -2.87 4.30
CA ASN A 16 -15.18 -3.50 3.15
C ASN A 16 -14.75 -2.52 2.06
N PHE A 17 -15.41 -1.36 1.94
CA PHE A 17 -15.03 -0.34 0.96
C PHE A 17 -13.72 0.34 1.36
N GLU A 18 -13.54 0.62 2.66
CA GLU A 18 -12.27 1.15 3.19
C GLU A 18 -11.12 0.16 3.01
N LEU A 19 -11.36 -1.13 3.28
CA LEU A 19 -10.38 -2.18 3.03
C LEU A 19 -10.00 -2.27 1.54
N ALA A 20 -10.99 -2.29 0.65
CA ALA A 20 -10.75 -2.33 -0.79
C ALA A 20 -9.99 -1.09 -1.26
N HIS A 21 -10.34 0.09 -0.74
CA HIS A 21 -9.66 1.34 -1.03
C HIS A 21 -8.19 1.31 -0.57
N PHE A 22 -7.92 0.81 0.64
CA PHE A 22 -6.57 0.60 1.16
C PHE A 22 -5.79 -0.35 0.25
N ALA A 23 -6.32 -1.55 -0.01
CA ALA A 23 -5.66 -2.56 -0.84
C ALA A 23 -5.32 -2.00 -2.25
N ILE A 24 -6.26 -1.30 -2.89
CA ILE A 24 -6.04 -0.67 -4.21
C ILE A 24 -4.90 0.36 -4.15
N ARG A 25 -4.83 1.18 -3.10
CA ARG A 25 -3.76 2.17 -2.94
C ARG A 25 -2.39 1.49 -2.76
N LEU A 26 -2.30 0.44 -1.95
CA LEU A 26 -1.07 -0.35 -1.79
C LEU A 26 -0.65 -1.04 -3.09
N SER A 27 -1.58 -1.65 -3.82
CA SER A 27 -1.27 -2.27 -5.11
C SER A 27 -0.72 -1.24 -6.10
N ARG A 28 -1.32 -0.05 -6.17
CA ARG A 28 -0.84 1.04 -7.04
C ARG A 28 0.56 1.54 -6.65
N TYR A 29 0.85 1.59 -5.35
CA TYR A 29 2.19 1.95 -4.86
C TYR A 29 3.23 0.93 -5.34
N HIS A 30 3.02 -0.36 -5.06
CA HIS A 30 3.93 -1.42 -5.49
C HIS A 30 4.10 -1.47 -7.02
N MET A 31 3.03 -1.28 -7.79
CA MET A 31 3.13 -1.19 -9.25
C MET A 31 4.00 -0.03 -9.73
N LYS A 32 3.96 1.14 -9.05
CA LYS A 32 4.82 2.29 -9.39
C LYS A 32 6.28 2.04 -9.03
N ALA A 33 6.53 1.38 -7.89
CA ALA A 33 7.85 0.95 -7.46
C ALA A 33 8.44 -0.19 -8.32
N GLY A 34 7.68 -0.72 -9.29
CA GLY A 34 8.10 -1.83 -10.14
C GLY A 34 8.04 -3.20 -9.45
N HIS A 35 7.36 -3.30 -8.31
CA HIS A 35 7.15 -4.54 -7.59
C HIS A 35 5.89 -5.27 -8.10
N GLU A 36 6.05 -6.54 -8.43
CA GLU A 36 4.92 -7.44 -8.70
C GLU A 36 4.44 -8.01 -7.37
N VAL A 37 3.20 -7.68 -6.99
CA VAL A 37 2.57 -8.14 -5.74
C VAL A 37 1.25 -8.85 -6.03
N THR A 38 1.01 -9.94 -5.31
CA THR A 38 -0.25 -10.68 -5.36
C THR A 38 -1.29 -10.05 -4.43
N MET A 39 -2.56 -10.35 -4.67
CA MET A 39 -3.65 -9.90 -3.79
C MET A 39 -3.46 -10.38 -2.34
N GLN A 40 -2.92 -11.59 -2.15
CA GLN A 40 -2.65 -12.14 -0.82
C GLN A 40 -1.60 -11.30 -0.07
N GLU A 41 -0.51 -10.94 -0.74
CA GLU A 41 0.57 -10.14 -0.14
C GLU A 41 0.09 -8.73 0.24
N VAL A 42 -0.74 -8.12 -0.61
CA VAL A 42 -1.36 -6.82 -0.31
C VAL A 42 -2.24 -6.90 0.94
N LEU A 43 -3.05 -7.94 1.06
CA LEU A 43 -3.94 -8.13 2.21
C LEU A 43 -3.15 -8.48 3.49
N ASP A 44 -2.08 -9.26 3.38
CA ASP A 44 -1.16 -9.52 4.49
C ASP A 44 -0.47 -8.23 4.95
N GLU A 45 -0.14 -7.32 4.04
CA GLU A 45 0.43 -6.01 4.38
C GLU A 45 -0.58 -5.11 5.08
N VAL A 46 -1.84 -5.06 4.63
CA VAL A 46 -2.92 -4.37 5.35
C VAL A 46 -3.12 -4.94 6.75
N ARG A 47 -2.99 -6.26 6.92
CA ARG A 47 -3.09 -6.90 8.25
C ARG A 47 -1.92 -6.54 9.15
N LYS A 48 -0.70 -6.42 8.61
CA LYS A 48 0.50 -6.01 9.35
C LYS A 48 0.49 -4.52 9.70
N ASN A 49 -0.04 -3.70 8.80
CA ASN A 49 -0.10 -2.24 8.91
C ASN A 49 -1.55 -1.76 8.75
N PRO A 50 -2.40 -1.91 9.77
CA PRO A 50 -3.83 -1.62 9.67
C PRO A 50 -4.16 -0.11 9.63
N ASP A 51 -3.18 0.75 9.90
CA ASP A 51 -3.33 2.20 9.90
C ASP A 51 -3.29 2.74 8.44
N PRO A 52 -4.37 3.35 7.93
CA PRO A 52 -4.42 3.91 6.58
C PRO A 52 -3.35 4.99 6.30
N SER A 53 -2.83 5.66 7.34
CA SER A 53 -1.74 6.64 7.20
C SER A 53 -0.41 5.98 6.80
N TYR A 54 -0.30 4.66 6.89
CA TYR A 54 0.87 3.91 6.46
C TYR A 54 1.18 4.13 4.97
N ILE A 55 0.17 4.16 4.09
CA ILE A 55 0.38 4.43 2.66
C ILE A 55 0.92 5.85 2.45
N GLU A 56 0.42 6.82 3.21
CA GLU A 56 0.85 8.21 3.06
C GLU A 56 2.33 8.35 3.41
N LYS A 57 2.77 7.67 4.49
CA LYS A 57 4.19 7.58 4.86
C LYS A 57 5.04 6.91 3.78
N LEU A 58 4.54 5.83 3.16
CA LEU A 58 5.25 5.15 2.06
C LEU A 58 5.42 6.06 0.83
N ILE A 59 4.36 6.78 0.46
CA ILE A 59 4.38 7.73 -0.67
C ILE A 59 5.31 8.90 -0.37
N GLU A 60 5.26 9.45 0.85
CA GLU A 60 6.16 10.52 1.27
C GLU A 60 7.61 10.07 1.18
N MET A 61 7.95 8.90 1.74
CA MET A 61 9.30 8.32 1.68
C MET A 61 9.81 8.15 0.25
N GLU A 62 8.98 7.66 -0.67
CA GLU A 62 9.36 7.46 -2.08
C GLU A 62 9.53 8.81 -2.81
N SER A 63 8.73 9.83 -2.47
CA SER A 63 8.85 11.16 -3.06
C SER A 63 10.13 11.91 -2.68
N PHE A 64 10.73 11.60 -1.52
CA PHE A 64 12.03 12.15 -1.12
C PHE A 64 13.21 11.55 -1.90
N ASP A 65 13.06 10.34 -2.45
CA ASP A 65 14.13 9.65 -3.20
C ASP A 65 14.18 10.05 -4.69
N THR A 66 13.26 10.92 -5.14
CA THR A 66 13.14 11.38 -6.54
C THR A 66 13.52 12.85 -6.74
N GLU A 67 14.37 13.43 -5.89
CA GLU A 67 15.00 14.73 -6.19
C GLU A 67 15.96 14.56 -7.38
N GLU A 68 15.45 14.81 -8.59
CA GLU A 68 16.20 14.88 -9.84
C GLU A 68 17.42 15.81 -9.68
N GLU A 69 18.61 15.29 -9.92
CA GLU A 69 19.81 16.11 -10.00
C GLU A 69 19.64 17.22 -11.05
N PRO A 70 20.05 18.47 -10.76
CA PRO A 70 19.93 19.55 -11.72
C PRO A 70 20.76 19.24 -12.97
N VAL A 71 20.09 19.08 -14.11
CA VAL A 71 20.75 18.96 -15.42
C VAL A 71 21.50 20.26 -15.70
N ILE A 72 22.81 20.23 -15.46
CA ILE A 72 23.71 21.33 -15.82
C ILE A 72 23.80 21.33 -17.35
N SER A 73 22.97 22.15 -18.00
CA SER A 73 23.11 22.43 -19.43
C SER A 73 24.37 23.26 -19.63
N GLY A 74 25.37 22.67 -20.30
CA GLY A 74 26.57 23.34 -20.77
C GLY A 74 26.37 24.12 -22.06
#